data_AF-A0A2R7MNJ3-F1
#
_entry.id   AF-A0A2R7MNJ3-F1
#
_cell.length_a   1.000
_cell.length_b   1.000
_cell.length_c   1.000
_cell.angle_alpha   90.00
_cell.angle_beta   90.00
_cell.angle_gamma   90.00
#
_symmetry.space_group_name_H-M   'P 1'
#
loop_
_entity.id
_entity.type
_entity.pdbx_description
1 polymer ?
#
loop_
_entity_poly.entity_id
_entity_poly.type
_entity_poly.pdbx_seq_one_letter_code
_entity_poly.pdbx_strand_id
1 'polypeptide(L)'
;MADSDVRVNAHLVIPAAELSWRFSRSSGPGGQGVNTADSRVELMWDAAASAVLSPVQRERVRERLGNRLVDGVLTIAASEHRAQLRNRDAAKARLAALVAEAVR
;
A
#
# COMPACT_ATOMS: atom_id res chain seq x y z
N MET A 1 -9.89 -15.18 -2.15
CA MET A 1 -10.33 -13.80 -1.81
C MET A 1 -9.60 -12.87 -2.75
N ALA A 2 -10.29 -12.29 -3.74
CA ALA A 2 -9.69 -11.36 -4.69
C ALA A 2 -9.23 -10.11 -3.94
N ASP A 3 -8.07 -9.56 -4.31
CA ASP A 3 -7.71 -8.22 -3.86
C ASP A 3 -8.77 -7.23 -4.31
N SER A 4 -9.13 -6.32 -3.41
CA SER A 4 -10.18 -5.33 -3.59
C SER A 4 -9.58 -3.97 -3.91
N ASP A 5 -10.29 -3.19 -4.71
CA ASP A 5 -9.93 -1.80 -5.01
C ASP A 5 -9.71 -0.95 -3.75
N VAL A 6 -8.87 0.07 -3.89
CA VAL A 6 -8.59 1.05 -2.83
C VAL A 6 -9.25 2.37 -3.19
N ARG A 7 -10.31 2.71 -2.47
CA ARG A 7 -10.98 4.01 -2.60
C ARG A 7 -10.17 5.08 -1.89
N VAL A 8 -9.65 6.04 -2.65
CA VAL A 8 -8.87 7.18 -2.13
C VAL A 8 -9.80 8.31 -1.71
N ASN A 9 -10.73 8.69 -2.60
CA ASN A 9 -11.76 9.70 -2.33
C ASN A 9 -13.00 9.46 -3.24
N ALA A 10 -13.89 10.46 -3.37
CA ALA A 10 -15.10 10.34 -4.17
C ALA A 10 -14.85 10.17 -5.68
N HIS A 11 -13.69 10.61 -6.18
CA HIS A 11 -13.36 10.70 -7.60
C HIS A 11 -12.12 9.86 -8.00
N LEU A 12 -11.46 9.22 -7.04
CA LEU A 12 -10.26 8.43 -7.28
C LEU A 12 -10.35 7.08 -6.56
N VAL A 13 -10.27 6.01 -7.34
CA VAL A 13 -10.22 4.61 -6.91
C VAL A 13 -9.03 3.96 -7.60
N ILE A 14 -8.15 3.33 -6.84
CA ILE A 14 -7.04 2.54 -7.37
C ILE A 14 -7.54 1.10 -7.55
N PRO A 15 -7.59 0.57 -8.78
CA PRO A 15 -8.11 -0.77 -9.03
C PRO A 15 -7.16 -1.82 -8.46
N ALA A 16 -7.70 -2.94 -8.00
CA ALA A 16 -6.90 -4.05 -7.48
C ALA A 16 -5.84 -4.56 -8.49
N ALA A 17 -6.09 -4.40 -9.80
CA ALA A 17 -5.16 -4.78 -10.87
C ALA A 17 -3.87 -3.94 -10.89
N GLU A 18 -3.87 -2.73 -10.32
CA GLU A 18 -2.67 -1.90 -10.17
C GLU A 18 -1.89 -2.22 -8.88
N LEU A 19 -2.40 -3.11 -8.03
CA LEU A 19 -1.83 -3.42 -6.73
C LEU A 19 -1.06 -4.73 -6.77
N SER A 20 0.18 -4.69 -6.30
CA SER A 20 1.00 -5.88 -6.11
C SER A 20 1.21 -6.15 -4.63
N TRP A 21 1.14 -7.43 -4.24
CA TRP A 21 1.21 -7.84 -2.85
C TRP A 21 2.37 -8.80 -2.61
N ARG A 22 3.10 -8.55 -1.54
CA ARG A 22 4.12 -9.47 -1.03
C ARG A 22 3.79 -9.84 0.42
N PHE A 23 3.89 -11.12 0.72
CA PHE A 23 3.63 -11.66 2.04
C PHE A 23 4.91 -12.22 2.64
N SER A 24 5.10 -12.03 3.93
CA SER A 24 6.26 -12.53 4.64
C SER A 24 5.96 -12.74 6.12
N ARG A 25 6.88 -13.39 6.83
CA ARG A 25 6.80 -13.55 8.28
C ARG A 25 7.02 -12.21 8.97
N SER A 26 6.18 -11.88 9.93
CA SER A 26 6.43 -10.75 10.83
C SER A 26 7.53 -11.11 11.82
N SER A 27 8.66 -10.40 11.80
CA SER A 27 9.70 -10.53 12.81
C SER A 27 9.28 -9.79 14.09
N GLY A 28 9.10 -10.50 15.20
CA GLY A 28 8.97 -9.89 16.54
C GLY A 28 10.33 -9.87 17.26
N PRO A 29 10.65 -8.85 18.08
CA PRO A 29 11.84 -8.86 18.91
C PRO A 29 11.67 -9.89 20.02
N GLY A 30 12.38 -11.03 19.93
CA GLY A 30 12.36 -12.05 20.97
C GLY A 30 12.52 -13.46 20.41
N GLY A 31 13.74 -13.98 20.49
CA GLY A 31 13.98 -15.42 20.42
C GLY A 31 13.28 -16.07 21.61
N GLN A 32 12.10 -16.63 21.37
CA GLN A 32 11.51 -17.82 21.99
C GLN A 32 10.08 -17.97 21.48
N GLY A 33 9.94 -18.82 20.46
CA GLY A 33 8.75 -19.66 20.23
C GLY A 33 7.39 -18.99 20.05
N VAL A 34 7.17 -18.22 18.99
CA VAL A 34 5.83 -18.18 18.34
C VAL A 34 6.02 -18.13 16.83
N ASN A 35 5.68 -19.23 16.15
CA ASN A 35 5.53 -19.25 14.69
C ASN A 35 4.40 -18.28 14.31
N THR A 36 4.75 -17.03 14.03
CA THR A 36 3.78 -16.11 13.44
C THR A 36 3.74 -16.44 11.95
N ALA A 37 2.65 -17.09 11.52
CA ALA A 37 2.31 -17.29 10.12
C ALA A 37 2.51 -15.98 9.33
N ASP A 38 2.70 -16.06 8.01
CA ASP A 38 3.04 -14.96 7.08
C ASP A 38 2.08 -13.76 7.15
N SER A 39 2.16 -13.00 8.26
CA SER A 39 1.21 -11.96 8.61
C SER A 39 1.67 -10.61 8.09
N ARG A 40 2.99 -10.39 7.92
CA ARG A 40 3.52 -9.17 7.33
C ARG A 40 3.12 -9.09 5.87
N VAL A 41 2.62 -7.93 5.48
CA VAL A 41 2.22 -7.63 4.10
C VAL A 41 2.96 -6.40 3.62
N GLU A 42 3.27 -6.41 2.33
CA GLU A 42 3.81 -5.28 1.58
C GLU A 42 2.90 -5.06 0.38
N LEU A 43 2.36 -3.85 0.27
CA LEU A 43 1.51 -3.37 -0.82
C LEU A 43 2.32 -2.42 -1.68
N MET A 44 2.44 -2.74 -2.96
CA MET A 44 3.16 -1.95 -3.95
C MET A 44 2.16 -1.39 -4.96
N TRP A 45 2.30 -0.11 -5.29
CA TRP A 45 1.51 0.56 -6.31
C TRP A 45 2.42 1.45 -7.16
N ASP A 46 2.45 1.20 -8.48
CA ASP A 46 3.19 2.02 -9.43
C ASP A 46 2.39 3.29 -9.74
N ALA A 47 2.69 4.36 -9.01
CA ALA A 47 2.04 5.65 -9.20
C ALA A 47 2.44 6.32 -10.51
N ALA A 48 3.64 6.01 -11.05
CA ALA A 48 4.11 6.57 -12.30
C ALA A 48 3.36 5.98 -13.51
N ALA A 49 3.06 4.68 -13.47
CA ALA A 49 2.32 3.98 -14.52
C ALA A 49 0.79 3.91 -14.31
N SER A 50 0.29 4.37 -13.15
CA SER A 50 -1.14 4.31 -12.82
C SER A 50 -2.02 4.99 -13.88
N ALA A 51 -3.05 4.27 -14.34
CA ALA A 51 -4.01 4.74 -15.34
C ALA A 51 -5.10 5.62 -14.73
N VAL A 52 -5.35 5.49 -13.42
CA VAL A 52 -6.38 6.27 -12.71
C VAL A 52 -5.94 7.67 -12.32
N LEU A 53 -4.64 7.98 -12.41
CA LEU A 53 -4.13 9.32 -12.15
C LEU A 53 -4.17 10.17 -13.42
N SER A 54 -4.79 11.35 -13.33
CA SER A 54 -4.58 12.42 -14.30
C SER A 54 -3.11 12.89 -14.27
N PRO A 55 -2.61 13.53 -15.35
CA PRO A 55 -1.24 14.06 -15.38
C PRO A 55 -0.93 14.99 -14.19
N VAL A 56 -1.88 15.84 -13.80
CA VAL A 56 -1.73 16.76 -12.66
C VAL A 56 -1.67 16.02 -11.33
N GLN A 57 -2.50 14.99 -11.13
CA GLN A 57 -2.44 14.18 -9.91
C GLN A 57 -1.14 13.38 -9.82
N ARG A 58 -0.68 12.81 -10.95
CA ARG A 58 0.60 12.09 -11.02
C ARG A 58 1.77 13.00 -10.66
N GLU A 59 1.77 14.24 -11.16
CA GLU A 59 2.77 15.25 -10.79
C GLU A 59 2.78 15.51 -9.29
N ARG A 60 1.61 15.82 -8.70
CA ARG A 60 1.50 16.09 -7.26
C ARG A 60 1.94 14.90 -6.40
N VAL A 61 1.60 13.68 -6.81
CA VAL A 61 2.06 12.45 -6.13
C VAL A 61 3.57 12.34 -6.20
N ARG A 62 4.18 12.60 -7.36
CA ARG A 62 5.64 12.59 -7.53
C ARG A 62 6.32 13.64 -6.67
N GLU A 63 5.79 14.87 -6.64
CA GLU A 63 6.35 15.96 -5.84
C GLU A 63 6.24 15.71 -4.34
N ARG A 64 5.07 15.27 -3.86
CA ARG A 64 4.79 15.15 -2.42
C ARG A 64 5.23 13.83 -1.81
N LEU A 65 5.22 12.75 -2.58
CA LEU A 65 5.63 11.42 -2.12
C LEU A 65 6.99 11.00 -2.68
N GLY A 66 7.70 11.85 -3.44
CA GLY A 66 8.94 11.48 -4.13
C GLY A 66 10.01 10.85 -3.23
N ASN A 67 10.12 11.27 -1.98
CA ASN A 67 11.03 10.67 -0.99
C ASN A 67 10.63 9.26 -0.50
N ARG A 68 9.40 8.83 -0.80
CA ARG A 68 8.84 7.51 -0.49
C ARG A 68 8.71 6.62 -1.72
N LEU A 69 8.86 7.20 -2.92
CA LEU A 69 8.80 6.46 -4.16
C LEU A 69 10.18 5.89 -4.49
N VAL A 70 10.21 4.65 -4.94
CA VAL A 70 11.38 4.03 -5.54
C VAL A 70 11.00 3.66 -6.97
N ASP A 71 11.65 4.28 -7.95
CA ASP A 71 11.31 4.13 -9.37
C ASP A 71 9.82 4.37 -9.68
N GLY A 72 9.20 5.32 -8.99
CA GLY A 72 7.77 5.65 -9.15
C GLY A 72 6.81 4.73 -8.38
N VAL A 73 7.32 3.70 -7.71
CA VAL A 73 6.53 2.73 -6.94
C VAL A 73 6.45 3.16 -5.48
N LEU A 74 5.22 3.25 -4.96
CA LEU A 74 4.96 3.43 -3.54
C LEU A 74 4.81 2.07 -2.87
N THR A 75 5.62 1.82 -1.83
CA THR A 75 5.54 0.58 -1.03
C THR A 75 5.04 0.87 0.38
N ILE A 76 4.02 0.14 0.80
CA ILE A 76 3.42 0.22 2.13
C ILE A 76 3.57 -1.13 2.83
N ALA A 77 4.34 -1.17 3.91
CA ALA A 77 4.44 -2.34 4.78
C ALA A 77 3.43 -2.24 5.93
N ALA A 78 2.84 -3.38 6.31
CA ALA A 78 1.99 -3.51 7.50
C ALA A 78 2.24 -4.87 8.18
N SER A 79 2.45 -4.84 9.50
CA SER A 79 2.72 -6.03 10.31
C SER A 79 2.25 -5.86 11.77
N GLU A 80 1.25 -5.01 12.00
CA GLU A 80 0.77 -4.67 13.33
C GLU A 80 -0.13 -5.76 13.93
N HIS A 81 -0.74 -6.58 13.07
CA HIS A 81 -1.72 -7.58 13.46
C HIS A 81 -1.17 -9.00 13.26
N ARG A 82 -1.64 -9.94 14.09
CA ARG A 82 -1.38 -11.38 13.89
C ARG A 82 -2.04 -11.92 12.62
N ALA A 83 -3.18 -11.35 12.22
CA ALA A 83 -3.94 -11.78 11.05
C ALA A 83 -3.50 -11.01 9.80
N GLN A 84 -3.04 -11.75 8.78
CA GLN A 84 -2.63 -11.18 7.49
C GLN A 84 -3.72 -10.30 6.85
N LEU A 85 -4.99 -10.71 6.92
CA LEU A 85 -6.12 -9.94 6.40
C LEU A 85 -6.20 -8.53 7.00
N ARG A 86 -6.02 -8.41 8.33
CA ARG A 86 -6.02 -7.11 9.00
C ARG A 86 -4.84 -6.25 8.58
N ASN A 87 -3.67 -6.85 8.34
CA ASN A 87 -2.52 -6.12 7.81
C ASN A 87 -2.74 -5.67 6.36
N ARG A 88 -3.45 -6.44 5.53
CA ARG A 88 -3.86 -6.00 4.18
C ARG A 88 -4.78 -4.78 4.26
N ASP A 89 -5.77 -4.81 5.15
CA ASP A 89 -6.67 -3.68 5.35
C ASP A 89 -5.93 -2.44 5.85
N ALA A 90 -4.98 -2.61 6.78
CA ALA A 90 -4.11 -1.53 7.25
C ALA A 90 -3.25 -0.94 6.12
N ALA A 91 -2.65 -1.78 5.27
CA ALA A 91 -1.87 -1.33 4.12
C ALA A 91 -2.72 -0.54 3.11
N LYS A 92 -3.93 -1.02 2.77
CA LYS A 92 -4.89 -0.30 1.91
C LYS A 92 -5.29 1.05 2.49
N ALA A 93 -5.61 1.11 3.78
CA ALA A 93 -6.00 2.35 4.44
C ALA A 93 -4.87 3.40 4.42
N ARG A 94 -3.63 2.96 4.66
CA ARG A 94 -2.43 3.82 4.56
C ARG A 94 -2.20 4.32 3.15
N LEU A 95 -2.33 3.45 2.14
CA LEU A 95 -2.24 3.85 0.74
C LEU A 95 -3.27 4.94 0.43
N ALA A 96 -4.55 4.70 0.75
CA ALA A 96 -5.62 5.66 0.52
C ALA A 96 -5.34 7.01 1.17
N ALA A 97 -4.92 7.02 2.43
CA ALA A 97 -4.64 8.26 3.17
C ALA A 97 -3.48 9.06 2.54
N LEU A 98 -2.37 8.39 2.19
CA LEU A 98 -1.21 9.05 1.60
C LEU A 98 -1.52 9.63 0.22
N VAL A 99 -2.24 8.87 -0.61
CA VAL A 99 -2.60 9.34 -1.95
C VAL A 99 -3.62 10.47 -1.85
N ALA A 100 -4.60 10.38 -0.95
CA ALA A 100 -5.61 11.44 -0.75
C ALA A 100 -4.96 12.78 -0.36
N GLU A 101 -3.97 12.76 0.53
CA GLU A 101 -3.23 13.96 0.90
C GLU A 101 -2.35 14.46 -0.26
N ALA A 102 -1.71 13.54 -0.98
CA ALA A 102 -0.83 13.88 -2.09
C ALA A 102 -1.59 14.48 -3.28
N VAL A 103 -2.84 14.09 -3.55
CA VAL A 103 -3.62 14.60 -4.69
C VAL A 103 -4.46 15.84 -4.38
N ARG A 104 -4.58 16.24 -3.11
CA ARG A 104 -5.33 17.43 -2.67
C ARG A 104 -4.81 18.72 -3.33
#